data_AF-A0A423UL37-F1
#
_entry.id   AF-A0A423UL37-F1
#
_cell.length_a   1.000
_cell.length_b   1.000
_cell.length_c   1.000
_cell.angle_alpha   90.00
_cell.angle_beta   90.00
_cell.angle_gamma   90.00
#
_symmetry.space_group_name_H-M   'P 1'
#
loop_
_entity.id
_entity.type
_entity.pdbx_description
1 polymer ?
#
loop_
_entity_poly.entity_id
_entity_poly.type
_entity_poly.pdbx_seq_one_letter_code
_entity_poly.pdbx_strand_id
1 'polypeptide(L)'
;MPAIYPSTALKNQQREIKEIADTEVVYITENGRGKYAFMSENVFQKKIDDAVEQALYEQRMAQALRQSRDDFENGRYYSSRDDLMAAVHDKRASHA
;
A
#
# COMPACT_ATOMS: atom_id res chain seq x y z
N MET A 1 4.97 16.45 -10.82
CA MET A 1 6.42 16.12 -10.83
C MET A 1 6.88 16.19 -9.39
N PRO A 2 7.75 15.27 -8.92
CA PRO A 2 8.26 15.34 -7.55
C PRO A 2 9.04 16.64 -7.36
N ALA A 3 8.97 17.22 -6.16
CA ALA A 3 9.65 18.46 -5.85
C ALA A 3 11.18 18.22 -5.83
N ILE A 4 11.95 18.97 -6.63
CA ILE A 4 13.40 18.82 -6.75
C ILE A 4 14.08 20.16 -6.47
N TYR A 5 14.99 20.18 -5.51
CA TYR A 5 15.74 21.38 -5.12
C TYR A 5 17.25 21.13 -5.09
N PRO A 6 18.10 22.15 -5.30
CA PRO A 6 19.52 22.04 -5.03
C PRO A 6 19.77 22.02 -3.51
N SER A 7 20.89 21.44 -3.07
CA SER A 7 21.28 21.39 -1.65
C SER A 7 21.38 22.78 -0.99
N THR A 8 21.73 23.81 -1.75
CA THR A 8 21.77 25.21 -1.28
C THR A 8 20.40 25.74 -0.87
N ALA A 9 19.31 25.20 -1.42
CA ALA A 9 17.96 25.61 -1.07
C ALA A 9 17.56 25.17 0.35
N LEU A 10 18.16 24.10 0.90
CA LEU A 10 17.94 23.70 2.30
C LEU A 10 18.33 24.80 3.29
N LYS A 11 19.29 25.65 2.92
CA LYS A 11 19.71 26.81 3.70
C LYS A 11 18.87 28.06 3.39
N ASN A 12 18.63 28.34 2.11
CA ASN A 12 18.07 29.62 1.68
C ASN A 12 16.54 29.65 1.66
N GLN A 13 15.88 28.49 1.56
CA GLN A 13 14.43 28.31 1.40
C GLN A 13 13.90 27.28 2.42
N GLN A 14 14.51 27.23 3.61
CA GLN A 14 14.28 26.15 4.58
C GLN A 14 12.80 25.98 4.96
N ARG A 15 12.07 27.08 5.14
CA ARG A 15 10.66 27.05 5.54
C ARG A 15 9.77 26.40 4.48
N GLU A 16 9.87 26.87 3.24
CA GLU A 16 9.11 26.35 2.09
C GLU A 16 9.40 24.86 1.88
N ILE A 17 10.68 24.45 1.91
CA ILE A 17 11.06 23.04 1.74
C ILE A 17 10.49 22.16 2.86
N LYS A 18 10.48 22.65 4.11
CA LYS A 18 9.88 21.91 5.23
C LYS A 18 8.37 21.78 5.10
N GLU A 19 7.67 22.85 4.70
CA GLU A 19 6.23 22.82 4.47
C GLU A 19 5.85 21.78 3.40
N ILE A 20 6.64 21.65 2.33
CA ILE A 20 6.46 20.59 1.32
C ILE A 20 6.80 19.21 1.92
N ALA A 21 7.92 19.09 2.61
CA ALA A 21 8.40 17.86 3.24
C ALA A 21 7.46 17.29 4.31
N ASP A 22 6.59 18.11 4.89
CA ASP A 22 5.53 17.68 5.81
C ASP A 22 4.41 16.91 5.09
N THR A 23 4.34 16.99 3.76
CA THR A 23 3.28 16.36 2.96
C THR A 23 3.80 15.35 1.93
N GLU A 24 5.01 15.54 1.41
CA GLU A 24 5.58 14.69 0.37
C GLU A 24 7.11 14.58 0.44
N VAL A 25 7.68 13.74 -0.45
CA VAL A 25 9.12 13.56 -0.56
C VAL A 25 9.71 14.66 -1.43
N VAL A 26 10.65 15.41 -0.88
CA VAL A 26 11.45 16.40 -1.60
C VAL A 26 12.79 15.79 -1.99
N TYR A 27 13.17 15.89 -3.26
CA TYR A 27 14.48 15.40 -3.71
C TYR A 27 15.51 16.53 -3.75
N ILE A 28 16.65 16.29 -3.12
CA ILE A 28 17.75 17.22 -3.04
C ILE A 28 18.89 16.76 -3.94
N THR A 29 19.40 17.68 -4.76
CA THR A 29 20.51 17.43 -5.69
C THR A 29 21.74 18.25 -5.34
N GLU A 30 22.93 17.70 -5.58
CA GLU A 30 24.21 18.40 -5.41
C GLU A 30 24.89 18.58 -6.76
N ASN A 31 25.04 19.82 -7.23
CA ASN A 31 25.60 20.13 -8.55
C ASN A 31 24.88 19.39 -9.70
N GLY A 32 23.57 19.18 -9.58
CA GLY A 32 22.75 18.42 -10.54
C GLY A 32 23.00 16.91 -10.52
N ARG A 33 23.77 16.40 -9.55
CA ARG A 33 24.10 14.98 -9.36
C ARG A 33 23.64 14.51 -7.98
N GLY A 34 23.32 13.23 -7.87
CA GLY A 34 22.75 12.66 -6.64
C GLY A 34 21.30 13.13 -6.41
N LYS A 35 20.45 12.22 -5.93
CA LYS A 35 19.09 12.55 -5.48
C LYS A 35 18.93 12.01 -4.07
N TYR A 36 19.10 12.87 -3.07
CA TYR A 36 18.80 12.56 -1.68
C TYR A 36 17.32 12.85 -1.42
N ALA A 37 16.70 12.14 -0.48
CA ALA A 37 15.32 12.37 -0.09
C ALA A 37 15.27 13.16 1.23
N PHE A 38 14.46 14.20 1.26
CA PHE A 38 14.14 14.99 2.44
C PHE A 38 12.62 14.96 2.65
N MET A 39 12.19 14.55 3.83
CA MET A 39 10.78 14.46 4.21
C MET A 39 10.67 14.55 5.73
N SER A 40 9.49 14.89 6.24
CA SER A 40 9.18 14.76 7.67
C SER A 40 9.18 13.29 8.10
N GLU A 41 9.38 13.04 9.39
CA GLU A 41 9.32 11.69 9.96
C GLU A 41 7.94 11.04 9.73
N ASN A 42 6.86 11.83 9.82
CA ASN A 42 5.50 11.34 9.56
C ASN A 42 5.33 10.85 8.10
N VAL A 43 5.86 11.60 7.13
CA VAL A 43 5.83 11.19 5.72
C VAL A 43 6.68 9.94 5.52
N PHE A 44 7.84 9.84 6.17
CA PHE A 44 8.68 8.64 6.11
C PHE A 44 7.97 7.40 6.66
N GLN A 45 7.38 7.49 7.86
CA GLN A 45 6.65 6.39 8.46
C GLN A 45 5.45 5.97 7.59
N LYS A 46 4.69 6.95 7.08
CA LYS A 46 3.58 6.67 6.17
C LYS A 46 4.03 5.91 4.92
N LYS A 47 5.18 6.28 4.32
CA LYS A 47 5.71 5.56 3.14
C LYS A 47 6.08 4.12 3.46
N ILE A 48 6.58 3.85 4.66
CA ILE A 48 6.84 2.47 5.12
C ILE A 48 5.52 1.72 5.26
N ASP A 49 4.55 2.30 5.96
CA ASP A 49 3.26 1.66 6.22
C ASP A 49 2.53 1.35 4.91
N ASP A 50 2.48 2.32 3.98
CA ASP A 50 1.89 2.15 2.65
C ASP A 50 2.58 1.01 1.87
N ALA A 51 3.91 0.91 1.94
CA ALA A 51 4.67 -0.14 1.25
C ALA A 51 4.43 -1.53 1.86
N VAL A 52 4.33 -1.61 3.20
CA VAL A 52 4.01 -2.84 3.91
C VAL A 52 2.58 -3.27 3.59
N GLU A 53 1.62 -2.35 3.62
CA GLU A 53 0.22 -2.63 3.29
C GLU A 53 0.09 -3.15 1.86
N GLN A 54 0.75 -2.51 0.90
CA GLN A 54 0.76 -2.94 -0.50
C GLN A 54 1.32 -4.35 -0.66
N ALA A 55 2.46 -4.66 -0.02
CA ALA A 55 3.08 -5.98 -0.08
C ALA A 55 2.17 -7.06 0.54
N LEU A 56 1.55 -6.77 1.68
CA LEU A 56 0.59 -7.67 2.34
C LEU A 56 -0.66 -7.87 1.49
N TYR A 57 -1.16 -6.82 0.85
CA TYR A 57 -2.30 -6.89 -0.06
C TYR A 57 -2.00 -7.82 -1.24
N GLU A 58 -0.86 -7.63 -1.91
CA GLU A 58 -0.42 -8.47 -3.03
C GLU A 58 -0.30 -9.94 -2.63
N GLN A 59 0.30 -10.21 -1.46
CA GLN A 59 0.41 -11.56 -0.92
C GLN A 59 -0.97 -12.19 -0.67
N ARG A 60 -1.88 -11.47 0.01
CA ARG A 60 -3.24 -11.95 0.32
C ARG A 60 -4.03 -12.21 -0.95
N MET A 61 -3.93 -11.32 -1.94
CA MET A 61 -4.60 -11.49 -3.23
C MET A 61 -4.07 -12.73 -3.96
N ALA A 62 -2.76 -12.91 -4.03
CA ALA A 62 -2.15 -14.09 -4.64
C ALA A 62 -2.58 -15.39 -3.95
N GLN A 63 -2.68 -15.38 -2.61
CA GLN A 63 -3.18 -16.52 -1.85
C GLN A 63 -4.66 -16.79 -2.10
N ALA A 64 -5.51 -15.77 -2.08
CA ALA A 64 -6.94 -15.89 -2.33
C ALA A 64 -7.22 -16.46 -3.74
N LEU A 65 -6.48 -16.00 -4.76
CA LEU A 65 -6.60 -16.52 -6.12
C LEU A 65 -6.15 -17.98 -6.23
N ARG A 66 -5.05 -18.37 -5.56
CA ARG A 66 -4.62 -19.77 -5.51
C ARG A 66 -5.68 -20.64 -4.84
N GLN A 67 -6.20 -20.21 -3.69
CA GLN A 67 -7.24 -20.94 -2.97
C GLN A 67 -8.50 -21.07 -3.81
N SER A 68 -8.94 -19.99 -4.46
CA SER A 68 -10.14 -20.01 -5.32
C SER A 68 -9.99 -20.96 -6.50
N ARG A 69 -8.81 -21.08 -7.10
CA ARG A 69 -8.55 -22.05 -8.17
C ARG A 69 -8.61 -23.48 -7.65
N ASP A 70 -7.97 -23.75 -6.52
CA ASP A 70 -8.01 -25.06 -5.87
C ASP A 70 -9.44 -25.44 -5.45
N ASP A 71 -10.21 -24.49 -4.93
CA ASP A 71 -11.63 -24.68 -4.61
C ASP A 71 -12.44 -25.04 -5.86
N PHE A 72 -12.20 -24.35 -6.97
CA PHE A 72 -12.86 -24.66 -8.23
C PHE A 72 -12.51 -26.06 -8.76
N GLU A 73 -11.22 -26.40 -8.80
CA GLU A 73 -10.72 -27.70 -9.28
C GLU A 73 -11.24 -28.87 -8.45
N ASN A 74 -11.43 -28.66 -7.14
CA ASN A 74 -11.95 -29.67 -6.23
C ASN A 74 -13.48 -29.59 -6.02
N GLY A 75 -14.21 -28.79 -6.82
CA GLY A 75 -15.67 -28.69 -6.72
C GLY A 75 -16.19 -28.03 -5.45
N ARG A 76 -15.36 -27.30 -4.71
CA ARG A 76 -15.73 -26.53 -3.51
C ARG A 76 -16.28 -25.15 -3.88
N TYR A 77 -17.27 -25.13 -4.75
CA TYR A 77 -17.95 -23.91 -5.20
C TYR A 77 -19.46 -24.14 -5.28
N TYR A 78 -20.22 -23.05 -5.38
CA TYR A 78 -21.67 -23.10 -5.55
C TYR A 78 -22.05 -22.65 -6.96
N SER A 79 -22.90 -23.43 -7.63
CA SER A 79 -23.34 -23.16 -9.01
C SER A 79 -24.56 -22.22 -9.05
N SER A 80 -25.20 -21.98 -7.92
CA SER A 80 -26.36 -21.09 -7.80
C SER A 80 -26.30 -20.25 -6.53
N ARG A 81 -27.05 -19.14 -6.55
CA ARG A 81 -27.23 -18.28 -5.38
C ARG A 81 -27.94 -19.04 -4.24
N ASP A 82 -28.91 -19.88 -4.58
CA ASP A 82 -29.71 -20.59 -3.57
C ASP A 82 -28.86 -21.60 -2.81
N ASP A 83 -27.98 -22.35 -3.51
CA ASP A 83 -27.03 -23.27 -2.88
C ASP A 83 -26.06 -22.54 -1.93
N LEU A 84 -25.56 -21.37 -2.36
CA LEU A 84 -24.70 -20.53 -1.53
C LEU A 84 -25.43 -20.07 -0.26
N MET A 85 -26.66 -19.58 -0.39
CA MET A 85 -27.44 -19.07 0.73
C MET A 85 -27.80 -20.17 1.73
N ALA A 86 -28.13 -21.37 1.25
CA ALA A 86 -28.35 -22.55 2.09
C ALA A 86 -27.08 -22.89 2.89
N ALA A 87 -25.91 -22.95 2.23
CA ALA A 87 -24.66 -23.25 2.92
C ALA A 87 -24.25 -22.17 3.94
N VAL A 88 -24.51 -20.89 3.67
CA VAL A 88 -24.28 -19.81 4.65
C VAL A 88 -25.17 -19.98 5.87
N HIS A 89 -26.44 -20.34 5.66
CA HIS A 89 -27.38 -20.59 6.75
C HIS A 89 -26.90 -21.75 7.63
N ASP A 90 -26.54 -22.88 7.01
CA ASP A 90 -26.05 -24.07 7.72
C ASP A 90 -24.77 -23.78 8.52
N LYS A 91 -23.84 -23.03 7.94
CA LYS A 91 -22.60 -22.62 8.62
C LYS A 91 -22.87 -21.70 9.81
N ARG A 92 -23.86 -20.81 9.72
CA ARG A 92 -24.23 -19.94 10.85
C ARG A 92 -24.91 -20.74 11.96
N ALA A 93 -25.76 -21.69 11.59
CA ALA A 93 -26.45 -22.56 12.55
C ALA A 93 -25.50 -23.50 13.29
N SER A 94 -24.39 -23.93 12.67
CA SER A 94 -23.38 -24.79 13.31
C SER A 94 -22.42 -24.06 14.25
N HIS A 95 -22.40 -22.73 14.22
CA HIS A 95 -21.60 -21.87 15.11
C HIS A 95 -22.43 -21.16 16.20
N ALA A 96 -23.72 -21.46 16.30
CA ALA A 96 -24.64 -20.98 17.34
C ALA A 96 -24.79 -22.02 18.47
#